data_AF-A0A060ZQZ6-F1
#
_entry.id   AF-A0A060ZQZ6-F1
#
_cell.length_a   1.000
_cell.length_b   1.000
_cell.length_c   1.000
_cell.angle_alpha   90.00
_cell.angle_beta   90.00
_cell.angle_gamma   90.00
#
_symmetry.space_group_name_H-M   'P 1'
#
loop_
_entity.id
_entity.type
_entity.pdbx_description
1 polymer ?
#
loop_
_entity_poly.entity_id
_entity_poly.type
_entity_poly.pdbx_seq_one_letter_code
_entity_poly.pdbx_strand_id
1 'polypeptide(L)'
;MASWAQECSIQDPELVRVMFSLLRRQYDGIGALLRAMRKSYTISAVSVQDCVNLLASLGQIRSLLSVRMGKEEEKLMIDGLGDIMNNKVFYQHPNLMRVLGMHETVMEVMVNVLGGDKSQVLDFFRNIDRGFTLFSPCGEYFIKLPLMFPHTVLHRF
;
A
#
# COMPACT_ATOMS: atom_id res chain seq x y z
N MET A 1 3.84 -33.25 -7.45
CA MET A 1 5.05 -32.45 -7.72
C MET A 1 6.29 -33.31 -7.76
N ALA A 2 6.57 -34.13 -6.74
CA ALA A 2 7.68 -35.09 -6.80
C ALA A 2 7.50 -36.12 -7.93
N SER A 3 6.29 -36.66 -8.12
CA SER A 3 5.98 -37.55 -9.24
C SER A 3 6.17 -36.90 -10.61
N TRP A 4 5.73 -35.65 -10.78
CA TRP A 4 5.86 -34.92 -12.05
C TRP A 4 7.32 -34.65 -12.45
N ALA A 5 8.19 -34.40 -11.48
CA ALA A 5 9.62 -34.24 -11.72
C ALA A 5 10.36 -35.57 -11.94
N GLN A 6 9.76 -36.70 -11.51
CA GLN A 6 10.32 -38.04 -11.68
C GLN A 6 9.88 -38.69 -13.00
N GLU A 7 8.68 -38.37 -13.49
CA GLU A 7 8.09 -38.98 -14.68
C GLU A 7 8.54 -38.31 -15.98
N CYS A 8 8.85 -37.01 -15.97
CA CYS A 8 9.18 -36.24 -17.18
C CYS A 8 10.20 -35.11 -16.91
N SER A 9 11.09 -34.84 -17.88
CA SER A 9 11.99 -33.68 -17.85
C SER A 9 11.23 -32.39 -18.17
N ILE A 10 11.11 -31.49 -17.20
CA ILE A 10 10.43 -30.20 -17.35
C ILE A 10 11.42 -29.18 -17.92
N GLN A 11 11.12 -28.64 -19.12
CA GLN A 11 12.00 -27.70 -19.85
C GLN A 11 11.74 -26.24 -19.47
N ASP A 12 10.53 -25.88 -19.06
CA ASP A 12 10.16 -24.49 -18.74
C ASP A 12 10.69 -24.09 -17.35
N PRO A 13 11.65 -23.14 -17.26
CA PRO A 13 12.21 -22.71 -15.99
C PRO A 13 11.20 -21.98 -15.11
N GLU A 14 10.20 -21.29 -15.67
CA GLU A 14 9.17 -20.59 -14.88
C GLU A 14 8.27 -21.60 -14.16
N LEU A 15 7.83 -22.65 -14.85
CA LEU A 15 7.09 -23.75 -14.23
C LEU A 15 7.89 -24.41 -13.09
N VAL A 16 9.19 -24.65 -13.29
CA VAL A 16 10.06 -25.20 -12.25
C VAL A 16 10.11 -24.29 -11.01
N ARG A 17 10.26 -22.97 -11.21
CA ARG A 17 10.23 -21.99 -10.10
C ARG A 17 8.92 -22.03 -9.34
N VAL A 18 7.80 -22.08 -10.04
CA VAL A 18 6.47 -22.14 -9.40
C VAL A 18 6.29 -23.45 -8.63
N MET A 19 6.69 -24.59 -9.20
CA MET A 19 6.62 -25.90 -8.54
C MET A 19 7.40 -25.92 -7.23
N PHE A 20 8.66 -25.47 -7.24
CA PHE A 20 9.46 -25.42 -6.02
C PHE A 20 8.94 -24.38 -5.01
N SER A 21 8.37 -23.27 -5.48
CA SER A 21 7.76 -22.28 -4.58
C SER A 21 6.57 -22.85 -3.81
N LEU A 22 5.73 -23.65 -4.48
CA LEU A 22 4.58 -24.32 -3.88
C LEU A 22 5.00 -25.42 -2.92
N LEU A 23 5.97 -26.25 -3.33
CA LEU A 23 6.52 -27.31 -2.48
C LEU A 23 7.14 -26.72 -1.21
N ARG A 24 7.93 -25.65 -1.32
CA ARG A 24 8.49 -24.94 -0.16
C ARG A 24 7.39 -24.45 0.79
N ARG A 25 6.25 -23.99 0.29
CA ARG A 25 5.14 -23.52 1.13
C ARG A 25 4.42 -24.66 1.88
N GLN A 26 4.46 -25.88 1.35
CA GLN A 26 3.93 -27.07 2.05
C GLN A 26 4.80 -27.46 3.24
N TYR A 27 6.13 -27.33 3.12
CA TYR A 27 7.06 -27.64 4.20
C TYR A 27 7.26 -26.48 5.19
N ASP A 28 7.29 -25.23 4.71
CA ASP A 28 7.41 -24.02 5.55
C ASP A 28 6.03 -23.48 5.97
N GLY A 29 5.19 -24.34 6.54
CA GLY A 29 3.86 -23.95 7.04
C GLY A 29 3.95 -22.97 8.21
N ILE A 30 4.87 -23.22 9.15
CA ILE A 30 5.08 -22.37 10.33
C ILE A 30 5.61 -21.00 9.94
N GLY A 31 6.62 -20.92 9.07
CA GLY A 31 7.16 -19.64 8.61
C GLY A 31 6.14 -18.88 7.75
N ALA A 32 5.36 -19.58 6.92
CA ALA A 32 4.26 -18.96 6.17
C ALA A 32 3.21 -18.35 7.11
N LEU A 33 2.81 -19.07 8.16
CA LEU A 33 1.89 -18.56 9.17
C LEU A 33 2.48 -17.35 9.91
N LEU A 34 3.73 -17.42 10.37
CA LEU A 34 4.38 -16.31 11.07
C LEU A 34 4.42 -15.03 10.22
N ARG A 35 4.70 -15.16 8.91
CA ARG A 35 4.68 -14.03 7.97
C ARG A 35 3.27 -13.48 7.77
N ALA A 36 2.24 -14.33 7.72
CA ALA A 36 0.85 -13.91 7.62
C ALA A 36 0.34 -13.24 8.90
N MET A 37 0.74 -13.73 10.08
CA MET A 37 0.37 -13.15 11.38
C MET A 37 0.88 -11.73 11.54
N ARG A 38 2.08 -11.42 11.03
CA ARG A 38 2.62 -10.04 11.02
C ARG A 38 1.76 -9.05 10.21
N LYS A 39 0.96 -9.56 9.27
CA LYS A 39 0.02 -8.77 8.46
C LYS A 39 -1.43 -8.85 8.94
N SER A 40 -1.69 -9.56 10.02
CA SER A 40 -3.04 -9.70 10.58
C SER A 40 -3.38 -8.49 11.46
N TYR A 41 -4.58 -7.95 11.30
CA TYR A 41 -5.07 -6.81 12.09
C TYR A 41 -6.54 -7.02 12.43
N THR A 42 -6.94 -6.61 13.63
CA THR A 42 -8.32 -6.68 14.09
C THR A 42 -8.91 -5.27 14.18
N ILE A 43 -10.13 -5.12 13.66
CA ILE A 43 -10.87 -3.86 13.67
C ILE A 43 -12.19 -4.03 14.42
N SER A 44 -12.73 -2.93 14.92
CA SER A 44 -14.06 -2.93 15.52
C SER A 44 -15.14 -3.19 14.47
N ALA A 45 -16.22 -3.87 14.85
CA ALA A 45 -17.36 -4.11 13.97
C ALA A 45 -18.00 -2.81 13.46
N VAL A 46 -17.92 -1.74 14.24
CA VAL A 46 -18.51 -0.42 13.90
C VAL A 46 -17.75 0.28 12.77
N SER A 47 -16.46 0.01 12.62
CA SER A 47 -15.58 0.65 11.63
C SER A 47 -15.37 -0.19 10.36
N VAL A 48 -16.08 -1.32 10.22
CA VAL A 48 -15.90 -2.22 9.07
C VAL A 48 -16.21 -1.52 7.76
N GLN A 49 -17.29 -0.76 7.68
CA GLN A 49 -17.66 -0.06 6.44
C GLN A 49 -16.61 0.99 6.03
N ASP A 50 -16.10 1.74 7.01
CA ASP A 50 -15.05 2.72 6.78
C ASP A 50 -13.74 2.05 6.31
N CYS A 51 -13.40 0.88 6.87
CA CYS A 51 -12.26 0.08 6.41
C CYS A 51 -12.46 -0.46 4.99
N VAL A 52 -13.67 -0.90 4.62
CA VAL A 52 -13.97 -1.39 3.27
C VAL A 52 -13.81 -0.25 2.25
N ASN A 53 -14.34 0.94 2.55
CA ASN A 53 -14.21 2.10 1.68
C ASN A 53 -12.72 2.50 1.52
N LEU A 54 -11.96 2.51 2.61
CA LEU A 54 -10.51 2.78 2.60
C LEU A 54 -9.76 1.77 1.70
N LEU A 55 -10.06 0.48 1.84
CA LEU A 55 -9.42 -0.57 1.05
C LEU A 55 -9.79 -0.49 -0.44
N ALA A 56 -11.03 -0.08 -0.75
CA ALA A 56 -11.46 0.15 -2.12
C ALA A 56 -10.68 1.30 -2.78
N SER A 57 -10.59 2.46 -2.11
CA SER A 57 -9.82 3.61 -2.60
C SER A 57 -8.32 3.27 -2.74
N LEU A 58 -7.75 2.52 -1.79
CA LEU A 58 -6.37 2.04 -1.89
C LEU A 58 -6.16 1.09 -3.08
N GLY A 59 -7.13 0.21 -3.35
CA GLY A 59 -7.11 -0.70 -4.50
C GLY A 59 -7.13 0.06 -5.82
N GLN A 60 -7.96 1.11 -5.92
CA GLN A 60 -8.01 1.99 -7.09
C GLN A 60 -6.65 2.66 -7.32
N ILE A 61 -6.04 3.25 -6.29
CA ILE A 61 -4.72 3.89 -6.42
C ILE A 61 -3.66 2.88 -6.88
N ARG A 62 -3.63 1.67 -6.31
CA ARG A 62 -2.67 0.63 -6.71
C ARG A 62 -2.84 0.18 -8.15
N SER A 63 -4.07 0.19 -8.67
CA SER A 63 -4.32 -0.12 -10.08
C SER A 63 -3.76 0.95 -11.01
N LEU A 64 -3.81 2.23 -10.60
CA LEU A 64 -3.31 3.36 -11.38
C LEU A 64 -1.78 3.42 -11.43
N LEU A 65 -1.08 2.87 -10.43
CA LEU A 65 0.39 2.82 -10.41
C LEU A 65 1.00 2.00 -11.56
N SER A 66 0.27 1.01 -12.09
CA SER A 66 0.73 0.19 -13.22
C SER A 66 0.45 0.85 -14.59
N VAL A 67 -0.32 1.93 -14.63
CA VAL A 67 -0.82 2.57 -15.86
C VAL A 67 -0.05 3.87 -16.10
N ARG A 68 0.18 4.23 -17.37
CA ARG A 68 0.74 5.55 -17.71
C ARG A 68 -0.31 6.63 -17.39
N MET A 69 0.10 7.66 -16.66
CA MET A 69 -0.81 8.72 -16.20
C MET A 69 -1.32 9.56 -17.37
N GLY A 70 -2.64 9.57 -17.55
CA GLY A 70 -3.38 10.55 -18.35
C GLY A 70 -4.16 11.50 -17.44
N LYS A 71 -4.85 12.48 -18.05
CA LYS A 71 -5.59 13.51 -17.30
C LYS A 71 -6.78 12.97 -16.50
N GLU A 72 -7.39 11.88 -16.95
CA GLU A 72 -8.51 11.25 -16.24
C GLU A 72 -8.03 10.42 -15.06
N GLU A 73 -6.93 9.69 -15.25
CA GLU A 73 -6.26 8.89 -14.23
C GLU A 73 -5.70 9.77 -13.09
N GLU A 74 -5.14 10.93 -13.42
CA GLU A 74 -4.70 11.92 -12.43
C GLU A 74 -5.85 12.40 -11.56
N LYS A 75 -7.02 12.68 -12.15
CA LYS A 75 -8.20 13.10 -11.38
C LYS A 75 -8.68 11.97 -10.46
N LEU A 76 -8.79 10.74 -10.96
CA LEU A 76 -9.19 9.57 -10.16
C LEU A 76 -8.22 9.31 -9.00
N MET A 77 -6.93 9.55 -9.22
CA MET A 77 -5.91 9.44 -8.18
C MET A 77 -6.08 10.49 -7.09
N ILE A 78 -6.33 11.75 -7.47
CA ILE A 78 -6.59 12.85 -6.53
C ILE A 78 -7.85 12.56 -5.71
N ASP A 79 -8.94 12.14 -6.36
CA ASP A 79 -10.19 11.79 -5.70
C ASP A 79 -9.99 10.62 -4.72
N GLY A 80 -9.27 9.57 -5.14
CA GLY A 80 -8.94 8.42 -4.29
C GLY A 80 -8.06 8.76 -3.09
N LEU A 81 -7.12 9.70 -3.24
CA LEU A 81 -6.34 10.24 -2.11
C LEU A 81 -7.23 11.04 -1.16
N GLY A 82 -8.16 11.85 -1.70
CA GLY A 82 -9.14 12.58 -0.92
C GLY A 82 -10.01 11.67 -0.05
N ASP A 83 -10.50 10.57 -0.62
CA ASP A 83 -11.32 9.59 0.11
C ASP A 83 -10.55 8.90 1.25
N ILE A 84 -9.26 8.60 1.05
CA ILE A 84 -8.40 8.04 2.10
C ILE A 84 -8.20 9.04 3.24
N MET A 85 -7.97 10.31 2.90
CA MET A 85 -7.73 11.37 3.89
C MET A 85 -8.99 11.76 4.66
N ASN A 86 -10.16 11.70 4.02
CA ASN A 86 -11.44 11.97 4.67
C ASN A 86 -11.94 10.81 5.55
N ASN A 87 -11.21 9.70 5.63
CA ASN A 87 -11.60 8.53 6.41
C ASN A 87 -11.06 8.58 7.85
N LYS A 88 -11.94 8.52 8.84
CA LYS A 88 -11.57 8.52 10.28
C LYS A 88 -10.66 7.35 10.69
N VAL A 89 -10.75 6.19 10.03
CA VAL A 89 -9.93 5.00 10.34
C VAL A 89 -8.45 5.28 10.07
N PHE A 90 -8.15 6.15 9.10
CA PHE A 90 -6.79 6.57 8.78
C PHE A 90 -6.09 7.16 10.02
N TYR A 91 -6.80 7.98 10.78
CA TYR A 91 -6.29 8.64 11.98
C TYR A 91 -6.39 7.76 13.23
N GLN A 92 -7.41 6.91 13.33
CA GLN A 92 -7.64 6.04 14.49
C GLN A 92 -6.66 4.85 14.53
N HIS A 93 -6.25 4.33 13.38
CA HIS A 93 -5.48 3.09 13.29
C HIS A 93 -4.20 3.25 12.46
N PRO A 94 -3.18 3.99 12.95
CA PRO A 94 -1.91 4.19 12.21
C PRO A 94 -1.14 2.89 11.96
N ASN A 95 -1.28 1.90 12.85
CA ASN A 95 -0.67 0.59 12.68
C ASN A 95 -1.26 -0.19 11.50
N LEU A 96 -2.55 -0.02 11.20
CA LEU A 96 -3.19 -0.62 10.03
C LEU A 96 -2.58 -0.05 8.74
N MET A 97 -2.36 1.27 8.68
CA MET A 97 -1.73 1.94 7.53
C MET A 97 -0.30 1.44 7.27
N ARG A 98 0.44 1.13 8.34
CA ARG A 98 1.78 0.51 8.25
C ARG A 98 1.70 -0.92 7.72
N VAL A 99 0.82 -1.75 8.28
CA VAL A 99 0.66 -3.16 7.87
C VAL A 99 0.18 -3.28 6.42
N LEU A 100 -0.71 -2.38 5.98
CA LEU A 100 -1.20 -2.33 4.61
C LEU A 100 -0.15 -1.81 3.62
N GLY A 101 0.95 -1.19 4.08
CA GLY A 101 1.94 -0.55 3.20
C GLY A 101 1.37 0.65 2.45
N MET A 102 0.40 1.37 3.04
CA MET A 102 -0.24 2.50 2.36
C MET A 102 0.72 3.65 2.09
N HIS A 103 1.66 3.88 3.01
CA HIS A 103 2.69 4.91 2.88
C HIS A 103 3.62 4.67 1.69
N GLU A 104 3.97 3.41 1.38
CA GLU A 104 4.77 3.06 0.20
C GLU A 104 4.02 3.41 -1.09
N THR A 105 2.75 3.00 -1.18
CA THR A 105 1.89 3.31 -2.33
C THR A 105 1.73 4.81 -2.53
N VAL A 106 1.45 5.58 -1.47
CA VAL A 106 1.30 7.04 -1.57
C VAL A 106 2.61 7.73 -1.98
N MET A 107 3.75 7.24 -1.47
CA MET A 107 5.06 7.78 -1.85
C MET A 107 5.37 7.52 -3.34
N GLU A 108 5.07 6.32 -3.84
CA GLU A 108 5.27 5.97 -5.25
C GLU A 108 4.39 6.82 -6.18
N VAL A 109 3.12 7.01 -5.80
CA VAL A 109 2.20 7.94 -6.46
C VAL A 109 2.77 9.35 -6.49
N MET A 110 3.24 9.83 -5.35
CA MET A 110 3.74 11.19 -5.23
C MET A 110 4.99 11.39 -6.09
N VAL A 111 5.87 10.40 -6.21
CA VAL A 111 7.03 10.45 -7.13
C VAL A 111 6.60 10.45 -8.59
N ASN A 112 5.66 9.59 -8.97
CA ASN A 112 5.16 9.50 -10.35
C ASN A 112 4.48 10.80 -10.81
N VAL A 113 3.79 11.50 -9.90
CA VAL A 113 3.13 12.77 -10.22
C VAL A 113 4.06 13.99 -10.09
N LEU A 114 5.00 14.00 -9.13
CA LEU A 114 6.01 15.08 -9.01
C LEU A 114 7.05 15.06 -10.15
N GLY A 115 7.19 13.94 -10.85
CA GLY A 115 7.91 13.84 -12.12
C GLY A 115 7.22 14.53 -13.29
N GLY A 116 5.92 14.86 -13.17
CA GLY A 116 5.08 15.53 -14.16
C GLY A 116 4.76 17.00 -13.84
N ASP A 117 3.60 17.50 -14.27
CA ASP A 117 3.14 18.88 -14.07
C ASP A 117 2.79 19.17 -12.60
N LYS A 118 3.74 19.78 -11.90
CA LYS A 118 3.77 19.99 -10.43
C LYS A 118 2.61 20.82 -9.86
N SER A 119 1.88 21.59 -10.67
CA SER A 119 0.95 22.62 -10.17
C SER A 119 -0.31 22.05 -9.52
N GLN A 120 -0.99 21.10 -10.15
CA GLN A 120 -2.31 20.62 -9.69
C GLN A 120 -2.23 19.81 -8.39
N VAL A 121 -1.18 19.01 -8.21
CA VAL A 121 -0.99 18.20 -6.99
C VAL A 121 -0.41 19.02 -5.84
N LEU A 122 0.47 19.98 -6.11
CA LEU A 122 0.89 20.93 -5.08
C LEU A 122 -0.29 21.77 -4.59
N ASP A 123 -1.22 22.15 -5.46
CA ASP A 123 -2.44 22.85 -5.04
C ASP A 123 -3.41 21.93 -4.28
N PHE A 124 -3.49 20.64 -4.63
CA PHE A 124 -4.25 19.65 -3.84
C PHE A 124 -3.70 19.53 -2.40
N PHE A 125 -2.39 19.29 -2.24
CA PHE A 125 -1.77 19.20 -0.91
C PHE A 125 -1.81 20.55 -0.16
N ARG A 126 -1.65 21.68 -0.85
CA ARG A 126 -1.78 23.02 -0.26
C ARG A 126 -3.21 23.31 0.21
N ASN A 127 -4.23 22.86 -0.52
CA ASN A 127 -5.63 23.01 -0.14
C ASN A 127 -6.00 22.11 1.06
N ILE A 128 -5.40 20.92 1.14
CA ILE A 128 -5.48 20.05 2.32
C ILE A 128 -4.86 20.73 3.55
N ASP A 129 -3.65 21.30 3.43
CA ASP A 129 -3.00 22.03 4.53
C ASP A 129 -3.83 23.22 5.03
N ARG A 130 -4.58 23.89 4.13
CA ARG A 130 -5.49 24.97 4.53
C ARG A 130 -6.71 24.50 5.32
N GLY A 131 -7.25 23.30 5.05
CA GLY A 131 -8.31 22.69 5.85
C GLY A 131 -7.82 22.14 7.20
N PHE A 132 -6.54 21.77 7.28
CA PHE A 132 -5.92 21.16 8.46
C PHE A 132 -5.60 22.16 9.59
N THR A 133 -5.51 23.47 9.31
CA THR A 133 -5.20 24.49 10.32
C THR A 133 -6.36 24.81 11.28
N LEU A 134 -7.55 24.24 11.08
CA LEU A 134 -8.74 24.55 11.90
C LEU A 134 -9.15 23.45 12.90
N PHE A 135 -8.58 22.25 12.82
CA PHE A 135 -8.81 21.18 13.81
C PHE A 135 -7.51 20.42 14.11
N SER A 136 -6.95 20.68 15.29
CA SER A 136 -5.99 19.84 16.04
C SER A 136 -4.49 20.02 15.72
N PRO A 137 -3.60 20.00 16.74
CA PRO A 137 -2.14 20.16 16.62
C PRO A 137 -1.42 18.92 16.05
N CYS A 138 -2.05 18.21 15.11
CA CYS A 138 -1.51 17.02 14.44
C CYS A 138 -0.80 17.36 13.11
N GLY A 139 -0.64 18.65 12.78
CA GLY A 139 0.07 19.14 11.59
C GLY A 139 1.55 18.74 11.48
N GLU A 140 2.10 18.09 12.50
CA GLU A 140 3.45 17.52 12.47
C GLU A 140 3.55 16.15 11.80
N TYR A 141 2.46 15.46 11.44
CA TYR A 141 2.59 14.09 10.89
C TYR A 141 2.78 14.03 9.37
N PHE A 142 2.33 15.05 8.62
CA PHE A 142 2.37 15.02 7.15
C PHE A 142 3.68 15.58 6.58
N ILE A 143 4.19 16.69 7.12
CA ILE A 143 5.52 17.24 6.76
C ILE A 143 6.65 16.32 7.28
N LYS A 144 6.34 15.49 8.27
CA LYS A 144 7.25 14.52 8.89
C LYS A 144 6.98 13.09 8.41
N LEU A 145 6.19 12.88 7.35
CA LEU A 145 6.06 11.56 6.71
C LEU A 145 7.42 10.97 6.25
N PRO A 146 8.43 11.79 5.87
CA PRO A 146 9.81 11.31 5.68
C PRO A 146 10.62 11.15 6.98
N LEU A 147 10.18 11.69 8.11
CA LEU A 147 10.92 11.78 9.38
C LEU A 147 10.31 10.94 10.53
N MET A 148 9.09 10.43 10.39
CA MET A 148 8.44 9.52 11.34
C MET A 148 8.77 8.05 11.06
N PHE A 149 9.49 7.78 9.97
CA PHE A 149 10.11 6.50 9.66
C PHE A 149 11.63 6.68 9.70
N PRO A 150 12.26 6.77 10.89
CA PRO A 150 13.71 6.79 10.97
C PRO A 150 14.23 5.46 10.42
N HIS A 151 15.04 5.53 9.37
CA HIS A 151 16.02 4.52 8.96
C HIS A 151 15.77 3.09 9.49
N THR A 152 14.91 2.35 8.82
CA THR A 152 14.93 0.87 8.77
C THR A 152 14.06 0.55 7.56
N VAL A 153 14.59 0.25 6.37
CA VAL A 153 15.40 -0.93 6.09
C VAL A 153 16.29 -0.63 4.86
N LEU A 154 17.50 -0.14 5.10
CA LEU A 154 18.66 -0.39 4.23
C LEU A 154 19.47 -1.50 4.92
N HIS A 155 18.83 -2.65 5.12
CA HIS A 155 19.45 -3.88 5.59
C HIS A 155 18.53 -5.07 5.20
N ARG A 156 18.81 -5.62 4.02
CA ARG A 156 19.08 -7.05 3.80
C ARG A 156 18.01 -8.10 4.20
N PHE A 157 17.79 -9.00 3.22
CA PHE A 157 17.27 -10.38 3.27
C PHE A 157 15.76 -10.60 3.09
#